data_AF-A0A6M1RY46-F1
#
_entry.id   AF-A0A6M1RY46-F1
#
_cell.length_a   1.000
_cell.length_b   1.000
_cell.length_c   1.000
_cell.angle_alpha   90.00
_cell.angle_beta   90.00
_cell.angle_gamma   90.00
#
_symmetry.space_group_name_H-M   'P 1'
#
loop_
_entity.id
_entity.type
_entity.pdbx_description
1 polymer ?
#
loop_
_entity_poly.entity_id
_entity_poly.type
_entity_poly.pdbx_seq_one_letter_code
_entity_poly.pdbx_strand_id
1 'polypeptide(L)'
;MDSHVLTPALPFRLSAPLPGWALPRGREPSEADAAFSAGIALKSLDDLVQSGPLWGGCWRARQALRCATSAVRLMGRNEEEAALRDAVLLTMRGDDPGPAGKVFLAY
;
A
#
# COMPACT_ATOMS: atom_id res chain seq x y z
N MET A 1 9.56 -10.83 -32.99
CA MET A 1 8.99 -10.84 -31.63
C MET A 1 10.15 -10.57 -30.70
N ASP A 2 10.49 -9.29 -30.54
CA ASP A 2 11.64 -8.88 -29.75
C ASP A 2 11.20 -8.74 -28.30
N SER A 3 11.52 -9.77 -27.51
CA SER A 3 11.25 -9.76 -26.08
C SER A 3 12.12 -8.71 -25.41
N HIS A 4 11.54 -7.57 -25.04
CA HIS A 4 12.20 -6.63 -24.15
C HIS A 4 12.45 -7.31 -22.81
N VAL A 5 13.71 -7.70 -22.58
CA VAL A 5 14.17 -8.18 -21.28
C VAL A 5 13.98 -7.03 -20.30
N LEU A 6 12.93 -7.12 -19.47
CA LEU A 6 12.73 -6.18 -18.36
C LEU A 6 13.93 -6.35 -17.43
N THR A 7 14.79 -5.34 -17.39
CA THR A 7 15.87 -5.26 -16.41
C THR A 7 15.24 -5.39 -15.03
N PRO A 8 15.68 -6.35 -14.18
CA PRO A 8 15.10 -6.48 -12.85
C PRO A 8 15.28 -5.15 -12.13
N ALA A 9 14.17 -4.57 -11.68
CA ALA A 9 14.22 -3.36 -10.88
C ALA A 9 15.12 -3.65 -9.67
N LEU A 10 16.23 -2.91 -9.56
CA LEU A 10 17.08 -2.99 -8.38
C LEU A 10 16.20 -2.73 -7.15
N PRO A 11 16.34 -3.49 -6.05
CA PRO A 11 15.63 -3.19 -4.83
C PRO A 11 15.91 -1.73 -4.48
N PHE A 12 14.85 -0.98 -4.20
CA PHE A 12 14.94 0.40 -3.74
C PHE A 12 15.85 0.39 -2.50
N ARG A 13 17.11 0.84 -2.66
CA ARG A 13 18.06 0.92 -1.55
C ARG A 13 17.78 2.19 -0.78
N LEU A 14 16.84 2.11 0.17
CA LEU A 14 16.99 2.87 1.42
C LEU A 14 18.13 2.14 2.16
N SER A 15 19.19 2.74 2.66
CA SER A 15 19.55 4.13 2.92
C SER A 15 21.09 4.15 2.96
N ALA A 16 21.70 5.33 2.91
CA ALA A 16 23.07 5.47 3.38
C ALA A 16 23.20 4.84 4.78
N PRO A 17 24.36 4.24 5.15
CA PRO A 17 24.54 3.69 6.49
C PRO A 17 24.18 4.77 7.52
N LEU A 18 23.12 4.53 8.28
CA LEU A 18 22.68 5.47 9.30
C LEU A 18 23.77 5.49 10.38
N PRO A 19 24.24 6.68 10.78
CA PRO A 19 25.24 6.77 11.84
C PRO A 19 24.67 6.15 13.13
N GLY A 20 25.52 5.51 13.94
CA GLY A 20 25.08 4.71 15.09
C GLY A 20 24.25 5.46 16.14
N TRP A 21 24.24 6.80 16.13
CA TRP A 21 23.34 7.61 16.97
C TRP A 21 21.88 7.63 16.50
N ALA A 22 21.62 7.31 15.24
CA ALA A 22 20.28 7.26 14.64
C ALA A 22 19.59 5.89 14.85
N LEU A 23 20.33 4.88 15.32
CA LEU A 23 19.78 3.57 15.62
C LEU A 23 19.18 3.54 17.04
N PRO A 24 18.06 2.83 17.26
CA PRO A 24 17.49 2.64 18.59
C PRO A 24 18.52 2.01 19.52
N ARG A 25 18.87 2.69 20.61
CA ARG A 25 19.92 2.26 21.56
C ARG A 25 19.46 1.18 22.55
N GLY A 26 18.54 0.31 22.15
CA GLY A 26 17.94 -0.71 23.01
C GLY A 26 16.99 -0.18 24.10
N ARG A 27 16.61 1.10 24.04
CA ARG A 27 15.56 1.69 24.88
C ARG A 27 14.21 1.49 24.21
N GLU A 28 13.19 1.12 25.00
CA GLU A 28 11.80 1.12 24.53
C GLU A 28 11.46 2.50 23.93
N PRO A 29 11.00 2.55 22.67
CA PRO A 29 10.72 3.81 22.00
C PRO A 29 9.63 4.57 22.75
N SER A 30 9.88 5.84 23.02
CA SER A 30 8.82 6.71 23.54
C SER A 30 7.76 6.95 22.47
N GLU A 31 6.59 7.44 22.89
CA GLU A 31 5.54 7.87 21.95
C GLU A 31 6.07 8.90 20.94
N ALA A 32 6.92 9.83 21.38
CA ALA A 32 7.56 10.81 20.50
C ALA A 32 8.50 10.15 19.47
N ASP A 33 9.28 9.15 19.89
CA ASP A 33 10.15 8.39 18.99
C ASP A 33 9.34 7.61 17.95
N ALA A 34 8.22 7.02 18.37
CA ALA A 34 7.30 6.31 17.49
C ALA A 34 6.63 7.26 16.48
N ALA A 35 6.15 8.40 16.93
CA ALA A 35 5.54 9.43 16.08
C ALA A 35 6.56 9.98 15.05
N PHE A 36 7.79 10.28 15.50
CA PHE A 36 8.86 10.72 14.61
C PHE A 36 9.20 9.67 13.56
N SER A 37 9.35 8.40 13.98
CA SER A 37 9.62 7.28 13.07
C SER A 37 8.50 7.05 12.06
N ALA A 38 7.24 7.15 12.50
CA ALA A 38 6.08 7.09 11.61
C ALA A 38 6.07 8.23 10.60
N GLY A 39 6.43 9.45 11.01
CA GLY A 39 6.57 10.60 10.12
C GLY A 39 7.64 10.40 9.04
N ILE A 40 8.81 9.88 9.41
CA ILE A 40 9.88 9.54 8.44
C ILE A 40 9.42 8.46 7.46
N ALA A 41 8.73 7.43 7.94
CA ALA A 41 8.18 6.37 7.09
C ALA A 41 7.15 6.92 6.11
N LEU A 42 6.22 7.77 6.58
CA LEU A 42 5.22 8.42 5.74
C LEU A 42 5.86 9.33 4.69
N LYS A 43 6.88 10.11 5.06
CA LYS A 43 7.59 10.97 4.09
C LYS A 43 8.32 10.15 3.03
N SER A 44 8.98 9.07 3.43
CA SER A 44 9.68 8.17 2.50
C SER A 44 8.72 7.51 1.50
N LEU A 45 7.51 7.15 1.95
CA LEU A 45 6.44 6.65 1.09
C LEU A 45 5.90 7.73 0.15
N ASP A 46 5.69 8.95 0.65
CA ASP A 46 5.27 10.10 -0.14
C ASP A 46 6.26 10.39 -1.28
N ASP A 47 7.57 10.43 -0.99
CA ASP A 47 8.62 10.60 -2.00
C ASP A 47 8.59 9.51 -3.08
N LEU A 48 8.38 8.25 -2.67
CA LEU A 48 8.26 7.12 -3.59
C LEU A 48 7.01 7.20 -4.48
N VAL A 49 5.91 7.73 -3.96
CA VAL A 49 4.70 7.96 -4.75
C VAL A 49 4.89 9.11 -5.73
N GLN A 50 5.49 10.21 -5.27
CA GLN A 50 5.77 11.38 -6.09
C GLN A 50 6.77 11.09 -7.22
N SER A 51 7.65 10.09 -7.06
CA SER A 51 8.57 9.68 -8.12
C SER A 51 7.88 9.05 -9.34
N GLY A 52 6.56 8.85 -9.31
CA GLY A 52 5.77 8.37 -10.43
C GLY A 52 6.21 7.01 -11.01
N PRO A 53 6.50 5.98 -10.19
CA PRO A 53 6.99 4.72 -10.72
C PRO A 53 5.91 4.03 -11.58
N LEU A 54 6.33 3.34 -12.65
CA LEU A 54 5.41 2.64 -13.57
C LEU A 54 4.49 1.63 -12.85
N TRP A 55 4.98 1.01 -11.78
CA TRP A 55 4.22 0.05 -10.95
C TRP A 55 3.33 0.72 -9.88
N GLY A 56 3.41 2.05 -9.72
CA GLY A 56 2.75 2.79 -8.64
C GLY A 56 1.23 2.65 -8.64
N GLY A 57 0.61 2.51 -9.81
CA GLY A 57 -0.83 2.23 -9.94
C GLY A 57 -1.21 0.88 -9.30
N CYS A 58 -0.50 -0.19 -9.65
CA CYS A 58 -0.72 -1.53 -9.08
C CYS A 58 -0.46 -1.57 -7.56
N TRP A 59 0.50 -0.80 -7.07
CA TRP A 59 0.75 -0.69 -5.63
C TRP A 59 -0.41 0.02 -4.91
N ARG A 60 -0.87 1.16 -5.41
CA ARG A 60 -2.03 1.88 -4.83
C ARG A 60 -3.30 1.06 -4.86
N ALA A 61 -3.60 0.35 -5.96
CA ALA A 61 -4.76 -0.55 -6.03
C ALA A 61 -4.72 -1.65 -4.96
N ARG A 62 -3.54 -2.23 -4.69
CA ARG A 62 -3.38 -3.23 -3.61
C ARG A 62 -3.53 -2.62 -2.20
N GLN A 63 -3.08 -1.39 -2.00
CA GLN A 63 -3.29 -0.69 -0.71
C GLN A 63 -4.77 -0.38 -0.50
N ALA A 64 -5.46 0.15 -1.53
CA ALA A 64 -6.90 0.42 -1.50
C ALA A 64 -7.69 -0.85 -1.16
N LEU A 65 -7.34 -1.99 -1.74
CA LEU A 65 -8.00 -3.27 -1.45
C LEU A 65 -7.84 -3.72 0.02
N ARG A 66 -6.64 -3.53 0.59
CA ARG A 66 -6.39 -3.82 2.02
C ARG A 66 -7.16 -2.85 2.94
N CYS A 67 -7.18 -1.56 2.61
CA CYS A 67 -7.95 -0.56 3.35
C CYS A 67 -9.45 -0.88 3.32
N ALA A 68 -9.99 -1.23 2.15
CA ALA A 68 -11.38 -1.64 1.98
C ALA A 68 -11.70 -2.89 2.82
N THR A 69 -10.81 -3.89 2.84
CA THR A 69 -10.99 -5.10 3.65
C THR A 69 -11.07 -4.78 5.15
N SER A 70 -10.19 -3.91 5.64
CA SER A 70 -10.24 -3.43 7.03
C SER A 70 -11.54 -2.67 7.34
N ALA A 71 -12.00 -1.85 6.41
CA ALA A 71 -13.23 -1.07 6.57
C ALA A 71 -14.49 -1.95 6.58
N VAL A 72 -14.55 -2.97 5.72
CA VAL A 72 -15.63 -3.97 5.70
C VAL A 72 -15.75 -4.67 7.07
N ARG A 73 -14.61 -5.03 7.68
CA ARG A 73 -14.59 -5.61 9.03
C ARG A 73 -15.12 -4.65 10.10
N LEU A 74 -14.74 -3.37 10.01
CA LEU A 74 -15.26 -2.33 10.91
C LEU A 74 -16.76 -2.07 10.72
N MET A 75 -17.29 -2.29 9.52
CA MET A 75 -18.73 -2.25 9.23
C MET A 75 -19.49 -3.49 9.73
N GLY A 76 -18.82 -4.45 10.38
CA GLY A 76 -19.43 -5.69 10.88
C GLY A 76 -19.75 -6.71 9.79
N ARG A 77 -19.19 -6.54 8.59
CA ARG A 77 -19.36 -7.48 7.49
C ARG A 77 -18.15 -8.41 7.37
N ASN A 78 -18.36 -9.58 6.77
CA ASN A 78 -17.37 -10.66 6.72
C ASN A 78 -16.79 -10.92 5.32
N GLU A 79 -17.00 -10.02 4.35
CA GLU A 79 -16.39 -10.20 3.03
C GLU A 79 -14.86 -10.11 3.11
N GLU A 80 -14.20 -11.09 2.51
CA GLU A 80 -12.75 -11.20 2.47
C GLU A 80 -12.16 -10.43 1.29
N GLU A 81 -10.85 -10.18 1.33
CA GLU A 81 -10.11 -9.46 0.31
C GLU A 81 -10.37 -9.98 -1.12
N ALA A 82 -10.45 -11.31 -1.29
CA ALA A 82 -10.76 -11.94 -2.57
C ALA A 82 -12.17 -11.60 -3.07
N ALA A 83 -13.17 -11.59 -2.19
CA ALA A 83 -14.54 -11.27 -2.54
C ALA A 83 -14.68 -9.80 -2.98
N LEU A 84 -13.99 -8.87 -2.29
CA LEU A 84 -13.96 -7.45 -2.68
C LEU A 84 -13.32 -7.27 -4.06
N ARG A 85 -12.19 -7.94 -4.30
CA ARG A 85 -11.48 -7.90 -5.57
C ARG A 85 -12.36 -8.43 -6.70
N ASP A 86 -12.94 -9.61 -6.50
CA ASP A 86 -13.72 -10.30 -7.54
C ASP A 86 -15.00 -9.53 -7.86
N ALA A 87 -15.63 -8.89 -6.87
CA ALA A 87 -16.78 -8.01 -7.07
C ALA A 87 -16.50 -6.82 -8.00
N VAL A 88 -15.26 -6.34 -8.11
CA VAL A 88 -14.88 -5.26 -9.05
C VAL A 88 -14.33 -5.83 -10.36
N LEU A 89 -13.48 -6.85 -10.30
CA LEU A 89 -12.78 -7.37 -11.47
C LEU A 89 -13.65 -8.24 -12.38
N LEU A 90 -14.69 -8.89 -11.83
CA LEU A 90 -15.60 -9.74 -12.60
C LEU A 90 -16.86 -8.99 -13.05
N THR A 91 -17.09 -7.77 -12.55
CA THR A 91 -18.23 -6.93 -12.95
C THR A 91 -17.98 -6.29 -14.31
N MET A 92 -18.97 -6.34 -15.21
CA MET A 92 -18.87 -5.69 -16.51
C MET A 92 -18.77 -4.16 -16.36
N ARG A 93 -18.04 -3.52 -17.26
CA ARG A 93 -17.92 -2.05 -17.26
C ARG A 93 -19.29 -1.40 -17.36
N GLY A 94 -19.65 -0.59 -16.36
CA GLY A 94 -20.92 0.13 -16.29
C GLY A 94 -21.99 -0.55 -15.43
N ASP A 95 -21.79 -1.80 -15.04
CA ASP A 95 -22.70 -2.51 -14.14
C ASP A 95 -22.43 -2.21 -12.66
N ASP A 96 -23.42 -2.52 -11.80
CA ASP A 96 -23.30 -2.38 -10.35
C ASP A 96 -22.44 -3.53 -9.77
N PRO A 97 -21.27 -3.25 -9.17
CA PRO A 97 -20.42 -4.28 -8.58
C PRO A 97 -20.90 -4.76 -7.19
N GLY A 98 -22.08 -4.31 -6.78
CA GLY A 98 -22.71 -4.67 -5.52
C GLY A 98 -22.05 -4.06 -4.29
N PRO A 99 -22.53 -4.40 -3.08
CA PRO A 99 -22.10 -3.74 -1.84
C PRO A 99 -20.62 -3.95 -1.48
N ALA A 100 -20.01 -5.07 -1.88
CA ALA A 100 -18.58 -5.32 -1.64
C ALA A 100 -17.71 -4.50 -2.60
N GLY A 101 -18.05 -4.49 -3.89
CA GLY A 101 -17.32 -3.72 -4.88
C GLY A 101 -17.47 -2.21 -4.69
N LYS A 102 -18.64 -1.73 -4.25
CA LYS A 102 -18.85 -0.32 -3.87
C LYS A 102 -17.94 0.14 -2.74
N VAL A 103 -17.68 -0.72 -1.75
CA VAL A 103 -16.73 -0.39 -0.67
C VAL A 103 -15.31 -0.32 -1.23
N PHE A 104 -14.90 -1.26 -2.08
CA PHE A 104 -13.56 -1.21 -2.69
C PHE A 104 -13.37 0.02 -3.59
N LEU A 105 -14.37 0.38 -4.41
CA LEU A 105 -14.32 1.56 -5.29
C LEU A 105 -14.33 2.91 -4.55
N ALA A 106 -14.59 2.93 -3.23
CA ALA A 106 -14.55 4.14 -2.42
C ALA A 106 -13.13 4.52 -1.95
N TYR A 107 -12.13 3.67 -2.21
CA TYR A 107 -10.71 3.87 -1.86
C TYR A 107 -9.85 4.12 -3.12
#